data_AF-A0A9D5RC84-F1
#
_entry.id   AF-A0A9D5RC84-F1
#
_cell.length_a   1.000
_cell.length_b   1.000
_cell.length_c   1.000
_cell.angle_alpha   90.00
_cell.angle_beta   90.00
_cell.angle_gamma   90.00
#
_symmetry.space_group_name_H-M   'P 1'
#
loop_
_entity.id
_entity.type
_entity.pdbx_description
1 polymer ?
#
loop_
_entity_poly.entity_id
_entity_poly.type
_entity_poly.pdbx_seq_one_letter_code
_entity_poly.pdbx_strand_id
1 'polypeptide(L)' 'MQMTLFGRTKLQYMVGGLLYSPAINSGIAERITNGYFPCLTSIAFCLEDSIRDEALEEAELELELVKKSL' A
#
# COMPACT_ATOMS: atom_id res chain seq x y z
N MET A 1 -15.70 14.86 -24.82
CA MET A 1 -14.75 15.56 -23.92
C MET A 1 -15.47 15.88 -22.62
N GLN A 2 -15.44 14.98 -21.62
CA GLN A 2 -16.17 15.16 -20.36
C GLN A 2 -15.22 14.79 -19.20
N MET A 3 -14.20 15.63 -18.99
CA MET A 3 -13.14 15.43 -17.98
C MET A 3 -13.27 16.41 -16.79
N THR A 4 -14.36 17.16 -16.66
CA THR A 4 -14.42 18.32 -15.77
C THR A 4 -15.34 18.16 -14.54
N LEU A 5 -15.99 17.01 -14.37
CA LEU A 5 -16.92 16.74 -13.26
C LEU A 5 -16.55 15.51 -12.40
N PHE A 6 -15.34 14.98 -12.55
CA PHE A 6 -14.74 14.09 -11.55
C PHE A 6 -14.27 14.96 -10.37
N GLY A 7 -15.23 15.53 -9.66
CA GLY A 7 -14.99 16.46 -8.56
C GLY A 7 -14.18 15.78 -7.46
N ARG A 8 -13.24 16.53 -6.87
CA ARG A 8 -12.39 16.07 -5.74
C ARG A 8 -13.16 15.23 -4.72
N THR A 9 -14.40 15.58 -4.44
CA THR A 9 -15.34 14.88 -3.57
C THR A 9 -15.58 13.42 -3.93
N LYS A 10 -15.67 13.03 -5.21
CA LYS A 10 -15.85 11.62 -5.59
C LYS A 10 -14.59 10.78 -5.41
N LEU A 11 -13.42 11.33 -5.71
CA LEU A 11 -12.14 10.61 -5.60
C LEU A 11 -11.85 10.15 -4.15
N GLN A 12 -12.24 10.95 -3.15
CA GLN A 12 -12.04 10.63 -1.72
C GLN A 12 -12.81 9.37 -1.29
N TYR A 13 -13.93 9.07 -1.97
CA TYR A 13 -14.75 7.89 -1.68
C TYR A 13 -14.46 6.71 -2.61
N MET A 14 -13.55 6.88 -3.58
CA MET A 14 -13.11 5.78 -4.45
C MET A 14 -11.98 4.97 -3.85
N VAL A 15 -11.35 5.45 -2.78
CA VAL A 15 -10.43 4.69 -1.96
C VAL A 15 -11.28 3.72 -1.14
N GLY A 16 -11.18 2.41 -1.40
CA GLY A 16 -11.88 1.41 -0.60
C GLY A 16 -11.17 1.13 0.72
N GLY A 17 -11.28 -0.10 1.24
CA GLY A 17 -10.57 -0.49 2.45
C GLY A 17 -9.05 -0.29 2.30
N LEU A 18 -8.45 0.40 3.27
CA LEU A 18 -7.01 0.62 3.34
C LEU A 18 -6.35 -0.47 4.18
N LEU A 19 -5.49 -1.25 3.54
CA LEU A 19 -4.57 -2.12 4.26
C LEU A 19 -3.37 -1.30 4.71
N TYR A 20 -3.18 -1.20 6.02
CA TYR A 20 -1.97 -0.62 6.59
C TYR A 20 -1.00 -1.75 6.96
N SER A 21 0.27 -1.63 6.57
CA SER A 21 1.32 -2.60 6.91
C SER A 21 2.64 -1.88 7.17
N PRO A 22 3.47 -2.33 8.13
CA PRO A 22 4.88 -1.96 8.14
C PRO A 22 5.53 -2.41 6.82
N ALA A 23 6.48 -1.63 6.33
CA ALA A 23 7.17 -1.89 5.07
C ALA A 23 8.10 -3.13 5.13
N ILE A 24 8.53 -3.55 6.33
CA ILE A 24 9.35 -4.75 6.56
C ILE A 24 8.59 -6.08 6.43
N ASN A 25 7.29 -6.04 6.13
CA ASN A 25 6.48 -7.24 5.99
C ASN A 25 6.73 -7.92 4.64
N SER A 26 7.79 -8.72 4.53
CA SER A 26 8.22 -9.37 3.29
C SER A 26 7.14 -10.26 2.62
N GLY A 27 6.25 -10.86 3.41
CA GLY A 27 5.16 -11.71 2.88
C GLY A 27 3.96 -10.95 2.32
N ILE A 28 3.92 -9.61 2.42
CA ILE A 28 2.74 -8.84 2.07
C ILE A 28 2.49 -8.77 0.56
N ALA A 29 3.55 -8.66 -0.25
CA ALA A 29 3.43 -8.63 -1.71
C ALA A 29 2.73 -9.89 -2.22
N GLU A 30 3.21 -11.07 -1.80
CA GLU A 30 2.63 -12.36 -2.17
C GLU A 30 1.16 -12.47 -1.75
N ARG A 31 0.81 -12.04 -0.54
CA ARG A 31 -0.59 -12.07 -0.07
C ARG A 31 -1.50 -11.18 -0.90
N ILE A 32 -1.03 -10.00 -1.32
CA ILE A 32 -1.79 -9.09 -2.16
C ILE A 32 -1.97 -9.68 -3.55
N THR A 33 -0.89 -10.10 -4.20
CA THR A 33 -0.92 -10.64 -5.57
C THR A 33 -1.73 -11.93 -5.68
N ASN A 34 -1.70 -12.76 -4.63
CA ASN A 34 -2.52 -13.98 -4.55
C ASN A 34 -3.97 -13.71 -4.09
N GLY A 35 -4.38 -12.46 -3.90
CA GLY A 35 -5.78 -12.11 -3.62
C GLY A 35 -6.27 -12.52 -2.23
N TYR A 36 -5.38 -12.62 -1.23
CA TYR A 36 -5.76 -13.01 0.14
C TYR A 36 -6.69 -11.99 0.83
N PHE A 37 -6.77 -10.76 0.29
CA PHE A 37 -7.62 -9.70 0.79
C PHE A 37 -8.69 -9.37 -0.26
N PRO A 38 -9.90 -9.96 -0.18
CA PRO A 38 -10.97 -9.69 -1.13
C PRO A 38 -11.31 -8.20 -1.17
N CYS A 39 -11.48 -7.66 -2.37
CA CYS A 39 -11.84 -6.25 -2.60
C CYS A 39 -10.82 -5.22 -2.06
N LEU A 40 -9.57 -5.63 -1.80
CA LEU A 40 -8.52 -4.69 -1.44
C LEU A 40 -8.24 -3.75 -2.62
N THR A 41 -8.33 -2.45 -2.36
CA THR A 41 -8.18 -1.41 -3.40
C THR A 41 -7.16 -0.33 -3.02
N SER A 42 -6.67 -0.35 -1.78
CA SER A 42 -5.69 0.61 -1.31
C SER A 42 -4.79 0.02 -0.23
N ILE A 43 -3.52 0.43 -0.24
CA ILE A 43 -2.50 -0.01 0.71
C ILE A 43 -1.60 1.16 1.10
N ALA A 44 -1.19 1.19 2.36
CA ALA A 44 -0.19 2.12 2.88
C ALA A 44 0.92 1.33 3.59
N PHE A 45 2.15 1.52 3.13
CA PHE A 45 3.35 0.97 3.77
C PHE A 45 3.98 2.02 4.69
N CYS A 46 4.17 1.68 5.95
CA CYS A 46 4.77 2.57 6.95
C CYS A 46 6.28 2.32 7.08
N LEU A 47 7.04 3.42 7.09
CA LEU A 47 8.49 3.48 7.31
C LEU A 47 8.86 4.23 8.61
N GLU A 48 7.86 4.65 9.40
CA GLU A 48 8.04 5.49 10.59
C GLU A 48 7.62 4.69 11.83
N ASP A 49 6.50 5.02 12.48
CA ASP A 49 6.09 4.49 13.79
C ASP A 49 6.06 2.96 13.93
N SER A 50 5.87 2.23 12.82
CA SER A 50 5.84 0.77 12.82
C SER A 50 7.20 0.11 12.55
N ILE A 51 8.26 0.90 12.40
CA ILE A 51 9.61 0.46 12.07
C ILE A 51 10.56 0.95 13.17
N ARG A 52 11.47 0.08 13.60
CA ARG A 52 12.54 0.46 14.52
C ARG A 52 13.63 1.17 13.72
N ASP A 53 14.31 2.15 14.32
CA ASP A 53 15.36 2.92 13.64
C ASP A 53 16.41 2.03 12.97
N GLU A 54 16.80 0.93 13.62
CA GLU A 54 17.81 0.01 13.09
C GLU A 54 17.30 -0.87 11.93
N ALA A 55 15.99 -0.92 11.73
CA ALA A 55 15.32 -1.72 10.71
C ALA A 55 14.83 -0.87 9.52
N LEU A 56 15.10 0.44 9.50
CA LEU A 56 14.65 1.35 8.45
C LEU A 56 15.22 0.95 7.07
N GLU A 57 16.51 0.68 6.99
CA GLU A 57 17.17 0.29 5.74
C GLU A 57 16.59 -1.02 5.18
N GLU A 58 16.33 -2.00 6.04
CA GLU A 58 15.67 -3.25 5.65
C GLU A 58 14.24 -3.00 5.15
N ALA A 59 13.49 -2.15 5.84
CA ALA A 59 12.13 -1.80 5.46
C ALA A 59 12.06 -1.07 4.10
N GLU A 60 13.03 -0.22 3.78
CA GLU A 60 13.16 0.43 2.48
C GLU A 60 13.48 -0.58 1.37
N LEU A 61 14.39 -1.53 1.63
CA LEU A 61 14.73 -2.60 0.68
C LEU A 61 13.52 -3.50 0.38
N GLU A 62 12.80 -3.93 1.42
CA GLU A 62 11.57 -4.71 1.27
C GLU A 62 10.51 -3.95 0.47
N LEU A 63 10.32 -2.65 0.74
CA LEU A 63 9.40 -1.82 -0.01
C LEU A 63 9.75 -1.75 -1.51
N GLU A 64 11.04 -1.69 -1.87
CA GLU A 64 11.48 -1.74 -3.26
C GLU A 64 11.20 -3.10 -3.94
N LEU A 65 11.23 -4.21 -3.18
CA LEU A 65 10.84 -5.52 -3.69
C LEU A 65 9.33 -5.61 -3.91
N VAL A 66 8.54 -5.10 -2.97
CA VAL A 66 7.08 -5.04 -3.06
C VAL A 66 6.64 -4.22 -4.28
N LYS A 67 7.23 -3.03 -4.49
CA LYS A 67 6.93 -2.14 -5.64
C LYS A 67 7.14 -2.81 -6.99
N LYS A 68 8.08 -3.75 -7.09
CA LYS A 68 8.34 -4.50 -8.33
C LYS A 68 7.36 -5.65 -8.56
N SER A 69 6.63 -6.04 -7.52
CA SER A 69 5.76 -7.21 -7.50
C SER A 69 4.27 -6.86 -7.62
N LEU A 70 3.90 -5.60 -7.37
CA LEU A 70 2.55 -5.05 -7.52
C LEU A 70 2.40 -4.34 -8.87
#